data_AF-H3AWG3-F1
#
_entry.id   AF-H3AWG3-F1
#
_cell.length_a   1.000
_cell.length_b   1.000
_cell.length_c   1.000
_cell.angle_alpha   90.00
_cell.angle_beta   90.00
_cell.angle_gamma   90.00
#
_symmetry.space_group_name_H-M   'P 1'
#
loop_
_entity.id
_entity.type
_entity.pdbx_description
1 polymer ?
#
loop_
_entity_poly.entity_id
_entity_poly.type
_entity_poly.pdbx_seq_one_letter_code
_entity_poly.pdbx_strand_id
1 'polypeptide(L)'
;LMLEDEGSYQCTVTGLIFEVSQKAHIKYSVLSWNKYSEDLKTPWIVAGPIFDVNCGPAILKSIHFPHSLCLGDHLSNVKTGVLHIKNGSPVIEPSSDLSATHVKWNVSSLSPVGPVIQTSEPIQHHGVVLLYKVTFKILDTIHKGNFIHSIKDISKAQKQSKKKFIKIDKPPACQKSLQAGRKYRLISEPEAEINPQEIEFFDQSSLKLKNYIEVYFEQPVEFKLSLKEVLSDENVWTAKLR
;
A
#
# COMPACT_ATOMS: atom_id res chain seq x y z
N LEU A 1 13.96 -15.55 -10.09
CA LEU A 1 14.51 -16.07 -8.83
C LEU A 1 14.83 -17.53 -9.04
N MET A 2 16.06 -17.95 -8.74
CA MET A 2 16.43 -19.36 -8.69
C MET A 2 16.36 -19.79 -7.22
N LEU A 3 15.52 -20.76 -6.92
CA LEU A 3 15.40 -21.39 -5.61
C LEU A 3 16.00 -22.78 -5.75
N GLU A 4 17.02 -23.11 -4.97
CA GLU A 4 17.86 -24.28 -5.22
C GLU A 4 17.23 -25.58 -4.70
N ASP A 5 16.48 -25.53 -3.60
CA ASP A 5 15.94 -26.71 -2.91
C ASP A 5 14.50 -26.52 -2.45
N GLU A 6 13.88 -27.61 -1.98
CA GLU A 6 12.60 -27.55 -1.26
C GLU A 6 12.67 -26.57 -0.08
N GLY A 7 11.64 -25.75 0.07
CA GLY A 7 11.58 -24.82 1.19
C GLY A 7 10.63 -23.65 0.98
N SER A 8 10.68 -22.72 1.93
CA SER A 8 9.92 -21.48 1.93
C SER A 8 10.87 -20.29 1.76
N TYR A 9 10.63 -19.48 0.73
CA TYR A 9 11.53 -18.40 0.33
C TYR A 9 10.78 -17.07 0.25
N GLN A 10 11.21 -16.08 1.03
CA GLN A 10 10.63 -14.75 1.00
C GLN A 10 11.44 -13.79 0.11
N CYS A 11 10.76 -13.13 -0.81
CA CYS A 11 11.35 -12.02 -1.55
C CYS A 11 11.35 -10.74 -0.71
N THR A 12 12.52 -10.27 -0.31
CA THR A 12 12.69 -9.05 0.50
C THR A 12 12.18 -7.77 -0.18
N VAL A 13 12.06 -7.76 -1.51
CA VAL A 13 11.64 -6.59 -2.30
C VAL A 13 10.13 -6.45 -2.37
N THR A 14 9.40 -7.57 -2.46
CA THR A 14 7.94 -7.58 -2.65
C THR A 14 7.17 -8.20 -1.50
N GLY A 15 7.83 -8.86 -0.54
CA GLY A 15 7.20 -9.55 0.58
C GLY A 15 6.67 -10.95 0.25
N LEU A 16 6.48 -11.29 -1.03
CA LEU A 16 5.98 -12.60 -1.46
C LEU A 16 6.80 -13.75 -0.86
N ILE A 17 6.10 -14.77 -0.36
CA ILE A 17 6.70 -16.03 0.07
C ILE A 17 6.28 -17.13 -0.90
N PHE A 18 7.25 -17.90 -1.37
CA PHE A 18 7.02 -19.05 -2.24
C PHE A 18 7.39 -20.33 -1.49
N GLU A 19 6.47 -21.28 -1.39
CA GLU A 19 6.74 -22.63 -0.91
C GLU A 19 6.90 -23.56 -2.10
N VAL A 20 8.08 -24.16 -2.27
CA VAL A 20 8.44 -25.02 -3.42
C VAL A 20 8.83 -26.42 -2.97
N SER A 21 8.49 -27.45 -3.76
CA SER A 21 8.84 -28.87 -3.49
C SER A 21 10.26 -29.25 -3.89
N GLN A 22 10.91 -28.44 -4.71
CA GLN A 22 12.18 -28.75 -5.37
C GLN A 22 12.75 -27.47 -5.97
N LYS A 23 13.93 -27.59 -6.60
CA LYS A 23 14.54 -26.52 -7.40
C LYS A 23 13.52 -25.85 -8.33
N ALA A 24 13.39 -24.54 -8.21
CA ALA A 24 12.38 -23.76 -8.92
C ALA A 24 12.99 -22.52 -9.58
N HIS A 25 12.63 -22.27 -10.83
CA HIS A 25 12.86 -20.98 -11.47
C HIS A 25 11.56 -20.19 -11.50
N ILE A 26 11.43 -19.23 -10.58
CA ILE A 26 10.24 -18.39 -10.46
C ILE A 26 10.49 -17.06 -11.18
N LYS A 27 9.60 -16.74 -12.12
CA LYS A 27 9.49 -15.41 -12.73
C LYS A 27 8.16 -14.81 -12.30
N TYR A 28 8.15 -13.56 -11.87
CA TYR A 28 6.90 -12.88 -11.58
C TYR A 28 7.01 -11.39 -11.83
N SER A 29 5.86 -10.74 -11.97
CA SER A 29 5.75 -9.29 -12.10
C SER A 29 4.60 -8.76 -11.25
N VAL A 30 4.72 -7.52 -10.77
CA VAL A 30 3.62 -6.82 -10.10
C VAL A 30 2.73 -6.20 -11.17
N LEU A 31 1.44 -6.51 -11.12
CA LEU A 31 0.44 -5.98 -12.04
C LEU A 31 -0.34 -4.81 -11.40
N SER A 32 -1.15 -4.13 -12.20
CA SER A 32 -2.07 -3.10 -11.73
C SER A 32 -3.48 -3.66 -11.59
N TRP A 33 -4.10 -3.41 -10.44
CA TRP A 33 -5.50 -3.75 -10.19
C TRP A 33 -6.48 -3.06 -11.14
N ASN A 34 -6.10 -1.99 -11.84
CA ASN A 34 -6.95 -1.32 -12.83
C ASN A 34 -7.52 -2.24 -13.91
N LYS A 35 -6.77 -3.27 -14.29
CA LYS A 35 -7.20 -4.22 -15.31
C LYS A 35 -8.23 -5.23 -14.76
N TYR A 36 -8.27 -5.40 -13.44
CA TYR A 36 -8.99 -6.48 -12.75
C TYR A 36 -10.01 -5.96 -11.72
N SER A 37 -10.11 -4.65 -11.53
CA SER A 37 -10.99 -4.05 -10.51
C SER A 37 -12.46 -4.21 -10.86
N GLU A 38 -12.80 -4.22 -12.16
CA GLU A 38 -14.16 -4.47 -12.63
C GLU A 38 -14.58 -5.94 -12.46
N ASP A 39 -13.60 -6.84 -12.45
CA ASP A 39 -13.81 -8.27 -12.20
C ASP A 39 -14.09 -8.57 -10.71
N LEU A 40 -13.69 -7.66 -9.81
CA LEU A 40 -13.88 -7.81 -8.37
C LEU A 40 -15.26 -7.29 -7.95
N LYS A 41 -16.22 -8.20 -7.86
CA LYS A 41 -17.58 -7.86 -7.41
C LYS A 41 -17.64 -7.65 -5.90
N THR A 42 -18.49 -6.72 -5.48
CA THR A 42 -18.87 -6.59 -4.07
C THR A 42 -19.39 -7.94 -3.55
N PRO A 43 -19.09 -8.30 -2.28
CA PRO A 43 -18.43 -7.51 -1.23
C PRO A 43 -16.90 -7.70 -1.14
N TRP A 44 -16.23 -8.17 -2.20
CA TRP A 44 -14.78 -8.39 -2.17
C TRP A 44 -13.99 -7.10 -2.36
N ILE A 45 -12.88 -7.01 -1.64
CA ILE A 45 -12.00 -5.84 -1.55
C ILE A 45 -10.55 -6.28 -1.68
N VAL A 46 -9.75 -5.47 -2.36
CA VAL A 46 -8.32 -5.72 -2.58
C VAL A 46 -7.59 -5.70 -1.24
N ALA A 47 -6.80 -6.75 -0.98
CA ALA A 47 -6.02 -6.88 0.26
C ALA A 47 -4.54 -6.47 0.07
N GLY A 48 -4.03 -6.61 -1.15
CA GLY A 48 -2.62 -6.46 -1.47
C GLY A 48 -2.37 -6.44 -2.98
N PRO A 49 -1.10 -6.43 -3.43
CA PRO A 49 -0.79 -6.35 -4.85
C PRO A 49 -1.21 -7.61 -5.62
N ILE A 50 -1.54 -7.44 -6.90
CA ILE A 50 -1.77 -8.54 -7.84
C ILE A 50 -0.46 -8.86 -8.58
N PHE A 51 -0.21 -10.14 -8.83
CA PHE A 51 1.03 -10.63 -9.43
C PHE A 51 0.75 -11.56 -10.59
N ASP A 52 1.52 -11.43 -11.66
CA ASP A 52 1.65 -12.48 -12.67
C ASP A 52 2.81 -13.38 -12.25
N VAL A 53 2.54 -14.64 -11.92
CA VAL A 53 3.54 -15.59 -11.43
C VAL A 53 3.66 -16.73 -12.43
N ASN A 54 4.89 -17.02 -12.85
CA ASN A 54 5.20 -18.11 -13.77
C ASN A 54 6.35 -18.95 -13.18
N CYS A 55 6.10 -20.24 -13.08
CA CYS A 55 6.99 -21.27 -12.56
C CYS A 55 6.58 -22.60 -13.22
N GLY A 56 7.41 -23.64 -13.13
CA GLY A 56 6.92 -25.00 -13.39
C GLY A 56 5.77 -25.29 -12.41
N PRO A 57 4.52 -25.52 -12.87
CA PRO A 57 3.35 -25.52 -11.99
C PRO A 57 3.33 -26.66 -10.98
N ALA A 58 4.01 -27.78 -11.27
CA ALA A 58 4.13 -28.91 -10.33
C ALA A 58 5.13 -28.66 -9.18
N ILE A 59 5.84 -27.53 -9.19
CA ILE A 59 6.94 -27.23 -8.26
C ILE A 59 6.50 -26.25 -7.17
N LEU A 60 5.59 -25.33 -7.50
CA LEU A 60 5.15 -24.29 -6.56
C LEU A 60 3.91 -24.78 -5.81
N LYS A 61 4.07 -25.08 -4.51
CA LYS A 61 3.00 -25.61 -3.66
C LYS A 61 2.04 -24.50 -3.21
N SER A 62 2.58 -23.40 -2.72
CA SER A 62 1.78 -22.28 -2.22
C SER A 62 2.48 -20.93 -2.42
N ILE A 63 1.68 -19.88 -2.41
CA ILE A 63 2.14 -18.49 -2.42
C ILE A 63 1.52 -17.77 -1.22
N HIS A 64 2.33 -17.02 -0.49
CA HIS A 64 1.83 -16.11 0.55
C HIS A 64 1.90 -14.69 0.01
N PHE A 65 0.72 -14.07 -0.12
CA PHE A 65 0.57 -12.72 -0.63
C PHE A 65 0.58 -11.71 0.51
N PRO A 66 1.47 -10.69 0.48
CA PRO A 66 1.50 -9.68 1.51
C PRO A 66 0.26 -8.78 1.43
N HIS A 67 -0.25 -8.38 2.60
CA HIS A 67 -1.29 -7.36 2.75
C HIS A 67 -0.87 -6.31 3.79
N SER A 68 -1.60 -5.19 3.83
CA SER A 68 -1.38 -4.11 4.81
C SER A 68 -2.47 -3.97 5.86
N LEU A 69 -3.44 -4.86 5.81
CA LEU A 69 -4.62 -4.83 6.66
C LEU A 69 -4.20 -5.03 8.12
N CYS A 70 -4.65 -4.15 9.01
CA CYS A 70 -4.55 -4.31 10.45
C CYS A 70 -5.75 -5.12 10.92
N LEU A 71 -5.62 -6.44 10.90
CA LEU A 71 -6.74 -7.35 11.21
C LEU A 71 -6.94 -7.62 12.70
N GLY A 72 -6.04 -7.16 13.58
CA GLY A 72 -6.16 -7.26 15.05
C GLY A 72 -6.58 -8.66 15.52
N ASP A 73 -7.47 -8.70 16.52
CA ASP A 73 -8.12 -9.94 17.00
C ASP A 73 -9.33 -10.35 16.12
N HIS A 74 -9.61 -9.61 15.04
CA HIS A 74 -10.81 -9.75 14.21
C HIS A 74 -10.63 -10.72 13.03
N LEU A 75 -9.54 -11.50 13.02
CA LEU A 75 -9.25 -12.48 11.96
C LEU A 75 -10.41 -13.45 11.72
N SER A 76 -11.21 -13.78 12.75
CA SER A 76 -12.36 -14.70 12.65
C SER A 76 -13.52 -14.16 11.81
N ASN A 77 -13.64 -12.84 11.65
CA ASN A 77 -14.75 -12.19 10.94
C ASN A 77 -14.40 -11.86 9.48
N VAL A 78 -13.19 -12.20 9.04
CA VAL A 78 -12.69 -11.88 7.70
C VAL A 78 -12.65 -13.14 6.86
N LYS A 79 -13.44 -13.16 5.78
CA LYS A 79 -13.30 -14.17 4.74
C LYS A 79 -12.18 -13.74 3.80
N THR A 80 -11.21 -14.62 3.54
CA THR A 80 -10.09 -14.33 2.64
C THR A 80 -10.12 -15.24 1.42
N GLY A 81 -9.55 -14.74 0.34
CA GLY A 81 -9.46 -15.45 -0.93
C GLY A 81 -8.39 -14.86 -1.83
N VAL A 82 -8.26 -15.46 -3.00
CA VAL A 82 -7.35 -15.00 -4.05
C VAL A 82 -8.15 -14.87 -5.34
N LEU A 83 -8.16 -13.66 -5.90
CA LEU A 83 -8.62 -13.48 -7.27
C LEU A 83 -7.61 -14.16 -8.20
N HIS A 84 -8.09 -15.05 -9.06
CA HIS A 84 -7.30 -15.84 -9.98
C HIS A 84 -7.92 -15.77 -11.39
N ILE A 85 -7.14 -15.36 -12.38
CA ILE A 85 -7.62 -15.20 -13.75
C ILE A 85 -7.43 -16.51 -14.54
N LYS A 86 -8.41 -17.40 -14.50
CA LYS A 86 -8.37 -18.70 -15.19
C LYS A 86 -8.96 -18.59 -16.59
N ASN A 87 -8.17 -18.91 -17.61
CA ASN A 87 -8.60 -18.87 -19.02
C ASN A 87 -9.26 -17.54 -19.41
N GLY A 88 -8.73 -16.42 -18.89
CA GLY A 88 -9.27 -15.07 -19.11
C GLY A 88 -10.50 -14.72 -18.27
N SER A 89 -10.97 -15.61 -17.38
CA SER A 89 -12.12 -15.37 -16.50
C SER A 89 -11.69 -15.23 -15.05
N PRO A 90 -12.22 -14.24 -14.29
CA PRO A 90 -11.93 -14.08 -12.88
C PRO A 90 -12.65 -15.14 -12.03
N VAL A 91 -11.91 -15.78 -11.13
CA VAL A 91 -12.43 -16.73 -10.13
C VAL A 91 -11.83 -16.37 -8.78
N ILE A 92 -12.63 -16.39 -7.72
CA ILE A 92 -12.12 -16.23 -6.36
C ILE A 92 -11.92 -17.61 -5.75
N GLU A 93 -10.67 -17.93 -5.45
CA GLU A 93 -10.29 -19.18 -4.79
C GLU A 93 -10.16 -18.98 -3.28
N PRO A 94 -10.47 -20.00 -2.48
CA PRO A 94 -10.27 -19.92 -1.04
C PRO A 94 -8.79 -19.79 -0.72
N SER A 95 -8.47 -18.94 0.26
CA SER A 95 -7.17 -18.99 0.91
C SER A 95 -7.06 -20.26 1.76
N SER A 96 -5.83 -20.71 2.00
CA SER A 96 -5.56 -21.84 2.89
C SER A 96 -5.19 -21.40 4.31
N ASP A 97 -4.71 -20.17 4.47
CA ASP A 97 -4.36 -19.59 5.76
C ASP A 97 -4.32 -18.05 5.69
N LEU A 98 -4.42 -17.41 6.85
CA LEU A 98 -4.35 -15.95 7.03
C LEU A 98 -3.50 -15.62 8.25
N SER A 99 -2.46 -14.83 8.04
CA SER A 99 -1.61 -14.30 9.11
C SER A 99 -1.80 -12.80 9.26
N ALA A 100 -1.11 -12.18 10.22
CA ALA A 100 -1.13 -10.73 10.41
C ALA A 100 -0.58 -9.93 9.22
N THR A 101 0.15 -10.56 8.29
CA THR A 101 0.83 -9.87 7.19
C THR A 101 0.62 -10.51 5.82
N HIS A 102 0.12 -11.74 5.75
CA HIS A 102 -0.01 -12.49 4.50
C HIS A 102 -1.28 -13.34 4.42
N VAL A 103 -1.82 -13.45 3.21
CA VAL A 103 -2.83 -14.44 2.80
C VAL A 103 -2.11 -15.60 2.11
N LYS A 104 -2.26 -16.82 2.61
CA LYS A 104 -1.71 -18.03 1.98
C LYS A 104 -2.70 -18.64 1.00
N TRP A 105 -2.22 -19.05 -0.16
CA TRP A 105 -3.01 -19.74 -1.17
C TRP A 105 -2.23 -20.92 -1.75
N ASN A 106 -2.91 -22.06 -1.85
CA ASN A 106 -2.38 -23.26 -2.49
C ASN A 106 -2.54 -23.12 -4.00
N VAL A 107 -1.44 -23.26 -4.74
CA VAL A 107 -1.42 -23.01 -6.18
C VAL A 107 -2.25 -24.06 -6.90
N SER A 108 -3.30 -23.61 -7.59
CA SER A 108 -4.14 -24.47 -8.45
C SER A 108 -3.74 -24.39 -9.93
N SER A 109 -3.30 -23.22 -10.37
CA SER A 109 -2.66 -22.95 -11.67
C SER A 109 -1.93 -21.62 -11.59
N LEU A 110 -1.14 -21.27 -12.61
CA LEU A 110 -0.36 -20.05 -12.63
C LEU A 110 -0.89 -19.09 -13.68
N SER A 111 -1.48 -18.00 -13.21
CA SER A 111 -1.89 -16.84 -13.98
C SER A 111 -1.96 -15.64 -13.04
N PRO A 112 -2.36 -14.44 -13.49
CA PRO A 112 -2.53 -13.30 -12.58
C PRO A 112 -3.36 -13.67 -11.34
N VAL A 113 -2.76 -13.46 -10.17
CA VAL A 113 -3.30 -13.81 -8.86
C VAL A 113 -3.08 -12.69 -7.84
N GLY A 114 -4.08 -12.37 -7.03
CA GLY A 114 -3.98 -11.32 -6.02
C GLY A 114 -4.90 -11.56 -4.82
N PRO A 115 -4.47 -11.22 -3.60
CA PRO A 115 -5.25 -11.46 -2.40
C PRO A 115 -6.44 -10.50 -2.28
N VAL A 116 -7.58 -11.05 -1.88
CA VAL A 116 -8.82 -10.32 -1.65
C VAL A 116 -9.44 -10.74 -0.32
N ILE A 117 -10.18 -9.84 0.31
CA ILE A 117 -10.92 -10.13 1.54
C ILE A 117 -12.39 -9.76 1.37
N GLN A 118 -13.21 -10.24 2.30
CA GLN A 118 -14.56 -9.79 2.55
C GLN A 118 -14.70 -9.63 4.07
N THR A 119 -15.13 -8.45 4.50
CA THR A 119 -15.39 -8.14 5.92
C THR A 119 -16.56 -7.17 6.03
N SER A 120 -17.32 -7.27 7.12
CA SER A 120 -18.32 -6.27 7.52
C SER A 120 -17.74 -5.16 8.40
N GLU A 121 -16.51 -5.33 8.88
CA GLU A 121 -15.85 -4.37 9.77
C GLU A 121 -15.03 -3.33 8.99
N PRO A 122 -14.84 -2.13 9.55
CA PRO A 122 -14.01 -1.12 8.92
C PRO A 122 -12.56 -1.57 8.76
N ILE A 123 -12.02 -1.44 7.56
CA ILE A 123 -10.64 -1.82 7.27
C ILE A 123 -9.68 -0.77 7.81
N GLN A 124 -8.72 -1.22 8.59
CA GLN A 124 -7.65 -0.41 9.15
C GLN A 124 -6.29 -0.74 8.52
N HIS A 125 -5.40 0.24 8.46
CA HIS A 125 -4.08 0.15 7.85
C HIS A 125 -3.03 0.86 8.71
N HIS A 126 -1.81 0.32 8.75
CA HIS A 126 -0.66 1.06 9.25
C HIS A 126 -0.30 2.15 8.25
N GLY A 127 -0.39 3.41 8.69
CA GLY A 127 -0.09 4.58 7.87
C GLY A 127 1.35 5.03 8.01
N VAL A 128 1.89 5.63 6.94
CA VAL A 128 3.13 6.40 6.99
C VAL A 128 2.96 7.77 6.32
N VAL A 129 3.60 8.79 6.88
CA VAL A 129 3.69 10.15 6.36
C VAL A 129 5.09 10.38 5.80
N LEU A 130 5.16 10.75 4.53
CA LEU A 130 6.43 11.05 3.87
C LEU A 130 6.48 12.52 3.51
N LEU A 131 7.45 13.24 4.06
CA LEU A 131 7.63 14.66 3.80
C LEU A 131 8.69 14.90 2.72
N TYR A 132 8.40 15.83 1.82
CA TYR A 132 9.30 16.24 0.75
C TYR A 132 9.32 17.75 0.59
N LYS A 133 10.50 18.35 0.65
CA LYS A 133 10.74 19.73 0.26
C LYS A 133 10.97 19.83 -1.25
N VAL A 134 10.21 20.68 -1.93
CA VAL A 134 10.41 21.08 -3.32
C VAL A 134 11.27 22.34 -3.32
N THR A 135 12.37 22.31 -4.06
CA THR A 135 13.20 23.49 -4.31
C THR A 135 13.06 23.90 -5.76
N PHE A 136 12.59 25.12 -6.03
CA PHE A 136 12.64 25.73 -7.36
C PHE A 136 13.96 26.48 -7.54
N LYS A 137 14.43 26.61 -8.79
CA LYS A 137 15.62 27.45 -9.13
C LYS A 137 15.34 28.96 -9.01
N ILE A 138 14.11 29.34 -8.69
CA ILE A 138 13.67 30.70 -8.39
C ILE A 138 12.85 30.54 -7.10
N LEU A 139 13.08 31.40 -6.12
CA LEU A 139 12.79 31.25 -4.70
C LEU A 139 11.49 30.50 -4.31
N ASP A 140 11.59 29.90 -3.13
CA ASP A 140 10.51 29.41 -2.25
C ASP A 140 10.27 27.89 -2.20
N THR A 141 10.16 27.45 -0.96
CA THR A 141 10.27 26.08 -0.47
C THR A 141 8.87 25.51 -0.26
N ILE A 142 8.42 24.56 -1.09
CA ILE A 142 7.12 23.88 -0.88
C ILE A 142 7.37 22.58 -0.10
N HIS A 143 6.65 22.32 0.99
CA HIS A 143 6.72 21.03 1.69
C HIS A 143 5.50 20.17 1.30
N LYS A 144 5.71 19.03 0.65
CA LYS A 144 4.68 18.05 0.27
C LYS A 144 4.68 16.87 1.24
N GLY A 145 3.52 16.57 1.82
CA GLY A 145 3.26 15.34 2.55
C GLY A 145 2.59 14.30 1.64
N ASN A 146 3.26 13.18 1.38
CA ASN A 146 2.70 12.04 0.67
C ASN A 146 2.27 10.96 1.67
N PHE A 147 1.04 10.48 1.53
CA PHE A 147 0.51 9.29 2.20
C PHE A 147 0.25 8.21 1.16
N ILE A 148 1.21 7.34 0.82
CA ILE A 148 0.92 6.22 -0.09
C ILE A 148 1.73 4.95 0.20
N HIS A 149 0.97 3.88 0.08
CA HIS A 149 1.18 2.44 0.11
C HIS A 149 2.32 1.80 -0.72
N SER A 150 3.22 2.58 -1.29
CA SER A 150 4.44 2.08 -1.93
C SER A 150 5.44 3.22 -2.04
N ILE A 151 6.39 3.25 -1.11
CA ILE A 151 7.51 4.21 -1.09
C ILE A 151 8.21 4.25 -2.47
N LYS A 152 8.22 3.12 -3.19
CA LYS A 152 8.85 2.97 -4.51
C LYS A 152 8.13 3.77 -5.59
N ASP A 153 6.81 3.85 -5.60
CA ASP A 153 6.07 4.58 -6.64
C ASP A 153 6.21 6.09 -6.47
N ILE A 154 6.29 6.56 -5.22
CA ILE A 154 6.63 7.96 -4.92
C ILE A 154 8.02 8.26 -5.46
N SER A 155 9.02 7.41 -5.19
CA SER A 155 10.37 7.62 -5.69
C SER A 155 10.45 7.69 -7.23
N LYS A 156 9.62 6.91 -7.93
CA LYS A 156 9.51 6.95 -9.40
C LYS A 156 8.84 8.23 -9.89
N ALA A 157 7.71 8.61 -9.30
CA ALA A 157 7.00 9.85 -9.65
C ALA A 157 7.88 11.08 -9.44
N GLN A 158 8.70 11.08 -8.40
CA GLN A 158 9.70 12.13 -8.14
C GLN A 158 10.78 12.19 -9.23
N LYS A 159 11.37 11.04 -9.59
CA LYS A 159 12.39 10.96 -10.64
C LYS A 159 11.88 11.45 -12.01
N GLN A 160 10.59 11.27 -12.29
CA GLN A 160 9.96 11.71 -13.54
C GLN A 160 9.57 13.19 -13.54
N SER A 161 9.57 13.84 -12.38
CA SER A 161 9.21 15.25 -12.28
C SER A 161 10.39 16.16 -12.64
N LYS A 162 10.10 17.30 -13.28
CA LYS A 162 11.08 18.37 -13.52
C LYS A 162 11.47 19.14 -12.25
N LYS A 163 10.75 18.94 -11.14
CA LYS A 163 11.00 19.62 -9.86
C LYS A 163 12.02 18.84 -9.03
N LYS A 164 12.90 19.55 -8.30
CA LYS A 164 13.84 18.93 -7.36
C LYS A 164 13.13 18.70 -6.02
N PHE A 165 13.01 17.43 -5.63
CA PHE A 165 12.46 17.01 -4.34
C PHE A 165 13.58 16.57 -3.40
N ILE A 166 13.51 17.02 -2.15
CA ILE A 166 14.38 16.63 -1.04
C ILE A 166 13.50 15.96 0.00
N LYS A 167 13.72 14.68 0.26
CA LYS A 167 13.00 14.00 1.34
C LYS A 167 13.43 14.59 2.68
N ILE A 168 12.45 14.89 3.54
CA ILE A 168 12.74 15.28 4.92
C ILE A 168 12.59 14.04 5.79
N ASP A 169 13.66 13.69 6.48
CA ASP A 169 13.64 12.56 7.40
C ASP A 169 12.99 12.97 8.72
N LYS A 170 11.77 12.47 8.91
CA LYS A 170 11.01 12.47 10.16
C LYS A 170 10.45 11.08 10.41
N PRO A 171 10.13 10.72 11.67
CA PRO A 171 9.44 9.48 11.98
C PRO A 171 8.18 9.35 11.11
N PRO A 172 8.14 8.39 10.17
CA PRO A 172 7.07 8.39 9.17
C PRO A 172 5.83 7.67 9.69
N ALA A 173 5.96 6.73 10.64
CA ALA A 173 4.85 5.89 11.10
C ALA A 173 3.77 6.71 11.83
N CYS A 174 2.51 6.51 11.44
CA CYS A 174 1.36 6.97 12.19
C CYS A 174 1.28 6.23 13.54
N GLN A 175 0.90 6.97 14.59
CA GLN A 175 0.71 6.41 15.94
C GLN A 175 -0.61 5.64 16.07
N LYS A 176 -1.56 5.89 15.16
CA LYS A 176 -2.86 5.23 15.07
C LYS A 176 -3.10 4.70 13.66
N SER A 177 -3.91 3.65 13.54
CA SER A 177 -4.31 3.09 12.25
C SER A 177 -5.14 4.08 11.44
N LEU A 178 -4.95 4.05 10.12
CA LEU A 178 -5.78 4.78 9.17
C LEU A 178 -6.92 3.87 8.72
N GLN A 179 -8.14 4.39 8.61
CA GLN A 179 -9.31 3.62 8.21
C GLN A 179 -9.75 4.00 6.80
N ALA A 180 -9.99 3.00 5.96
CA ALA A 180 -10.51 3.21 4.61
C ALA A 180 -11.88 3.93 4.65
N GLY A 181 -12.08 4.90 3.75
CA GLY A 181 -13.27 5.75 3.65
C GLY A 181 -13.31 6.93 4.63
N ARG A 182 -12.33 7.07 5.54
CA ARG A 182 -12.24 8.24 6.43
C ARG A 182 -11.49 9.39 5.78
N LYS A 183 -11.85 10.61 6.18
CA LYS A 183 -11.15 11.82 5.77
C LYS A 183 -10.13 12.24 6.82
N TYR A 184 -9.00 12.74 6.33
CA TYR A 184 -7.89 13.22 7.12
C TYR A 184 -7.51 14.63 6.67
N ARG A 185 -7.13 15.47 7.62
CA ARG A 185 -6.65 16.83 7.36
C ARG A 185 -5.28 17.05 7.99
N LEU A 186 -4.44 17.80 7.32
CA LEU A 186 -3.15 18.22 7.85
C LEU A 186 -3.32 19.58 8.52
N ILE A 187 -2.75 19.73 9.71
CA ILE A 187 -2.75 20.97 10.49
C ILE A 187 -1.31 21.42 10.67
N SER A 188 -1.08 22.72 10.55
CA SER A 188 0.22 23.35 10.75
C SER A 188 0.16 24.36 11.90
N GLU A 189 1.21 24.38 12.72
CA GLU A 189 1.47 25.38 13.75
C GLU A 189 2.89 25.95 13.53
N PRO A 190 3.08 27.22 13.12
CA PRO A 190 2.06 28.22 12.80
C PRO A 190 1.20 27.84 11.58
N GLU A 191 0.08 28.54 11.44
CA GLU A 191 -0.86 28.35 10.33
C GLU A 191 -0.16 28.52 8.98
N ALA A 192 -0.51 27.64 8.04
CA ALA A 192 0.07 27.57 6.71
C ALA A 192 -1.03 27.37 5.70
N GLU A 193 -0.80 27.78 4.45
CA GLU A 193 -1.72 27.45 3.37
C GLU A 193 -1.57 25.96 3.01
N ILE A 194 -2.68 25.22 3.07
CA ILE A 194 -2.73 23.77 2.89
C ILE A 194 -3.72 23.40 1.79
N ASN A 195 -3.27 22.62 0.81
CA ASN A 195 -4.10 22.19 -0.32
C ASN A 195 -3.84 20.72 -0.71
N PRO A 196 -4.87 19.87 -0.83
CA PRO A 196 -6.25 20.10 -0.41
C PRO A 196 -6.37 20.15 1.12
N GLN A 197 -7.45 20.74 1.62
CA GLN A 197 -7.72 20.83 3.07
C GLN A 197 -7.97 19.46 3.71
N GLU A 198 -8.61 18.55 2.97
CA GLU A 198 -8.93 17.20 3.41
C GLU A 198 -8.61 16.20 2.30
N ILE A 199 -8.17 15.01 2.70
CA ILE A 199 -8.00 13.86 1.81
C ILE A 199 -8.74 12.66 2.37
N GLU A 200 -9.38 11.89 1.50
CA GLU A 200 -9.94 10.60 1.89
C GLU A 200 -8.84 9.52 1.82
N PHE A 201 -8.75 8.70 2.86
CA PHE A 201 -7.89 7.52 2.89
C PHE A 201 -8.69 6.34 2.35
N PHE A 202 -8.30 5.81 1.20
CA PHE A 202 -8.86 4.60 0.61
C PHE A 202 -7.79 3.89 -0.20
N ASP A 203 -8.05 2.65 -0.61
CA ASP A 203 -7.10 1.92 -1.47
C ASP A 203 -7.04 2.57 -2.85
N GLN A 204 -5.94 3.28 -3.10
CA GLN A 204 -5.65 3.91 -4.38
C GLN A 204 -4.91 2.97 -5.33
N SER A 205 -4.83 1.66 -5.08
CA SER A 205 -4.10 0.69 -5.92
C SER A 205 -4.47 0.75 -7.41
N SER A 206 -5.69 1.19 -7.71
CA SER A 206 -6.19 1.51 -9.05
C SER A 206 -5.83 2.93 -9.54
N LEU A 207 -5.69 3.93 -8.68
CA LEU A 207 -5.46 5.29 -9.16
C LEU A 207 -4.07 5.49 -9.77
N LYS A 208 -4.04 5.99 -11.02
CA LYS A 208 -2.82 6.44 -11.73
C LYS A 208 -2.16 7.63 -11.03
N LEU A 209 -2.97 8.48 -10.40
CA LEU A 209 -2.53 9.65 -9.63
C LEU A 209 -2.84 9.40 -8.17
N LYS A 210 -1.82 9.63 -7.34
CA LYS A 210 -1.91 9.45 -5.92
C LYS A 210 -2.18 10.79 -5.24
N ASN A 211 -3.06 10.81 -4.25
CA ASN A 211 -3.40 12.05 -3.53
C ASN A 211 -2.22 12.51 -2.66
N TYR A 212 -1.92 13.80 -2.65
CA TYR A 212 -0.91 14.42 -1.79
C TYR A 212 -1.43 15.73 -1.22
N ILE A 213 -0.84 16.18 -0.11
CA ILE A 213 -1.12 17.48 0.49
C ILE A 213 0.11 18.38 0.30
N GLU A 214 -0.13 19.58 -0.21
CA GLU A 214 0.85 20.65 -0.32
C GLU A 214 0.69 21.60 0.86
N VAL A 215 1.82 21.98 1.45
CA VAL A 215 1.90 22.97 2.51
C VAL A 215 2.83 24.09 2.07
N TYR A 216 2.32 25.31 2.12
CA TYR A 216 3.01 26.52 1.71
C TYR A 216 3.30 27.38 2.93
N PHE A 217 4.55 27.79 3.07
CA PHE A 217 5.01 28.67 4.14
C PHE A 217 5.64 29.91 3.52
N GLU A 218 5.23 31.08 3.99
CA GLU A 218 5.80 32.37 3.54
C GLU A 218 7.19 32.63 4.14
N GLN A 219 7.51 32.04 5.30
CA GLN A 219 8.77 32.26 6.01
C GLN A 219 9.39 30.95 6.52
N PRO A 220 10.73 30.87 6.61
CA PRO A 220 11.42 29.75 7.23
C PRO A 220 11.30 29.83 8.75
N VAL A 221 10.22 29.27 9.30
CA VAL A 221 9.99 29.17 10.74
C VAL A 221 10.10 27.71 11.18
N GLU A 222 10.33 27.46 12.47
CA GLU A 222 10.03 26.14 13.02
C GLU A 222 8.51 25.93 12.97
N PHE A 223 8.07 24.78 12.47
CA PHE A 223 6.65 24.46 12.41
C PHE A 223 6.37 23.01 12.80
N LYS A 224 5.17 22.78 13.32
CA LYS A 224 4.68 21.46 13.69
C LYS A 224 3.54 21.09 12.76
N LEU A 225 3.68 19.94 12.09
CA LEU A 225 2.63 19.34 11.28
C LEU A 225 1.96 18.21 12.06
N SER A 226 0.63 18.17 12.03
CA SER A 226 -0.18 17.11 12.64
C SER A 226 -1.20 16.61 11.63
N LEU A 227 -1.28 15.29 11.43
CA LEU A 227 -2.39 14.70 10.66
C LEU A 227 -3.50 14.33 11.64
N LYS A 228 -4.72 14.76 11.34
CA LYS A 228 -5.92 14.44 12.10
C LYS A 228 -6.95 13.71 11.27
N GLU A 229 -7.66 12.77 11.88
CA GLU A 229 -8.91 12.25 11.33
C GLU A 229 -10.04 13.28 11.57
N VAL A 230 -10.83 13.57 10.55
CA VAL A 230 -11.74 14.73 10.55
C VAL A 230 -12.89 14.57 11.53
N LEU A 231 -13.48 13.38 11.66
CA LEU A 231 -14.69 13.19 12.46
C LEU A 231 -14.43 13.08 13.96
N SER A 232 -13.34 12.42 14.33
CA SER A 232 -12.91 12.20 15.71
C SER A 232 -11.99 13.30 16.24
N ASP A 233 -11.48 14.16 15.36
CA ASP A 233 -10.41 15.15 15.62
C ASP A 233 -9.16 14.55 16.30
N GLU A 234 -8.95 13.24 16.14
CA GLU A 234 -7.80 12.56 16.73
C GLU A 234 -6.53 12.78 15.91
N ASN A 235 -5.44 13.11 16.59
CA ASN A 235 -4.10 13.10 15.99
C ASN A 235 -3.67 11.66 15.71
N VAL A 236 -3.34 11.38 14.45
CA VAL A 236 -2.80 10.09 14.02
C VAL A 236 -1.30 10.14 13.71
N TRP A 237 -0.76 11.34 13.48
CA TRP A 237 0.66 11.57 13.29
C TRP A 237 1.04 13.01 13.63
N THR A 238 2.27 13.24 14.10
CA THR A 238 2.79 14.59 14.35
C THR A 238 4.30 14.62 14.18
N ALA A 239 4.82 15.69 13.56
CA ALA A 239 6.25 15.97 13.52
C ALA A 239 6.56 17.47 13.61
N LYS A 240 7.63 17.80 14.32
CA LYS A 240 8.24 19.14 14.32
C LYS A 240 9.30 19.24 13.23
N LEU A 241 9.28 20.32 12.47
CA LEU A 241 10.17 20.64 11.36
C LEU A 241 10.96 21.90 11.69
N ARG A 242 12.24 21.88 11.32
CA ARG A 242 13.23 22.94 11.55
C ARG A 242 13.96 23.17 10.25
#